data_AF-A0A0B7HLP4-F1
#
_entry.id   AF-A0A0B7HLP4-F1
#
_cell.length_a   1.000
_cell.length_b   1.000
_cell.length_c   1.000
_cell.angle_alpha   90.00
_cell.angle_beta   90.00
_cell.angle_gamma   90.00
#
_symmetry.space_group_name_H-M   'P 1'
#
loop_
_entity.id
_entity.type
_entity.pdbx_description
1 polymer ?
#
loop_
_entity_poly.entity_id
_entity_poly.type
_entity_poly.pdbx_seq_one_letter_code
_entity_poly.pdbx_strand_id
1 'polypeptide(L)'
;MKNNIYYIGEAHSVSEAEIYNVENLAKYSLPKDYKIFLADYGYGNLNELLLFEIPDENFIKNNFAQYLDLWEWNETLQQKALHSVMIAKTIDGDVILTLNDEDSPYLLLPRHSEYPKSFVSLWEIINWYKNEYHLKKLYFDSFYQNDWRFFQIEGEFSDLTLEKINILYKKFKKNYTIDMIFGEENYQPKCVLQNIGGWVYFNLDTGEIRIKFQKLFSSKANEIIKFLQQYASIK
;
A
#
# COMPACT_ATOMS: atom_id res chain seq x y z
N MET A 1 22.01 2.17 1.11
CA MET A 1 21.67 1.72 -0.25
C MET A 1 20.25 2.16 -0.53
N LYS A 2 19.97 2.86 -1.63
CA LYS A 2 18.59 3.13 -2.05
C LYS A 2 18.04 1.75 -2.47
N ASN A 3 17.14 1.17 -1.67
CA ASN A 3 16.54 -0.12 -2.00
C ASN A 3 15.84 0.03 -3.37
N ASN A 4 16.07 -0.93 -4.29
CA ASN A 4 15.51 -0.90 -5.63
C ASN A 4 14.02 -1.25 -5.55
N ILE A 5 13.17 -0.24 -5.31
CA ILE A 5 11.71 -0.36 -5.26
C ILE A 5 11.18 -0.17 -6.68
N TYR A 6 10.41 -1.13 -7.17
CA TYR A 6 9.68 -0.98 -8.42
C TYR A 6 8.46 -0.07 -8.21
N TYR A 7 8.40 1.05 -8.93
CA TYR A 7 7.31 2.02 -8.77
C TYR A 7 6.17 1.76 -9.75
N ILE A 8 4.92 1.81 -9.29
CA ILE A 8 3.71 1.63 -10.13
C ILE A 8 2.95 2.95 -10.22
N GLY A 9 2.82 3.46 -11.44
CA GLY A 9 2.14 4.71 -11.74
C GLY A 9 2.99 5.95 -11.57
N GLU A 10 2.35 7.11 -11.67
CA GLU A 10 2.94 8.41 -11.42
C GLU A 10 2.94 8.73 -9.93
N ALA A 11 4.03 9.35 -9.48
CA ALA A 11 4.15 9.78 -8.10
C ALA A 11 3.40 11.08 -7.83
N HIS A 12 2.76 11.15 -6.67
CA HIS A 12 2.50 12.45 -6.05
C HIS A 12 3.69 12.78 -5.17
N SER A 13 4.70 13.44 -5.73
CA SER A 13 5.77 13.99 -4.91
C SER A 13 5.16 15.00 -3.94
N VAL A 14 5.07 14.62 -2.67
CA VAL A 14 4.51 15.48 -1.62
C VAL A 14 5.45 16.68 -1.51
N SER A 15 4.89 17.87 -1.72
CA SER A 15 5.66 19.10 -1.74
C SER A 15 6.21 19.46 -0.35
N GLU A 16 7.27 20.26 -0.32
CA GLU A 16 7.80 20.80 0.95
C GLU A 16 6.72 21.55 1.75
N ALA A 17 5.80 22.23 1.07
CA ALA A 17 4.68 22.92 1.70
C ALA A 17 3.69 21.94 2.37
N GLU A 18 3.38 20.81 1.74
CA GLU A 18 2.53 19.78 2.35
C GLU A 18 3.21 19.12 3.55
N ILE A 19 4.50 18.81 3.44
CA ILE A 19 5.30 18.29 4.56
C ILE A 19 5.30 19.29 5.72
N TYR A 20 5.53 20.57 5.44
CA TYR A 20 5.52 21.64 6.44
C TYR A 20 4.16 21.77 7.14
N ASN A 21 3.06 21.59 6.41
CA ASN A 21 1.72 21.58 7.01
C ASN A 21 1.56 20.42 8.01
N VAL A 22 2.06 19.22 7.67
CA VAL A 22 2.04 18.08 8.60
C VAL A 22 2.90 18.38 9.83
N GLU A 23 4.11 18.92 9.67
CA GLU A 23 4.99 19.27 10.78
C GLU A 23 4.38 20.33 11.72
N ASN A 24 3.65 21.31 11.17
CA ASN A 24 2.94 22.32 11.96
C ASN A 24 1.82 21.71 12.81
N LEU A 25 1.08 20.74 12.26
CA LEU A 25 0.03 20.04 12.98
C LEU A 25 0.62 19.13 14.07
N ALA A 26 1.70 18.42 13.74
CA ALA A 26 2.46 17.55 14.64
C ALA A 26 3.15 18.32 15.78
N LYS A 27 3.52 19.59 15.54
CA LYS A 27 4.33 20.45 16.43
C LYS A 27 5.75 19.94 16.66
N TYR A 28 6.30 19.17 15.72
CA TYR A 28 7.71 18.77 15.67
C TYR A 28 8.14 18.48 14.22
N SER A 29 9.45 18.46 13.96
CA SER A 29 9.97 18.09 12.64
C SER A 29 9.81 16.59 12.41
N LEU A 30 9.24 16.21 11.29
CA LEU A 30 9.21 14.82 10.87
C LEU A 30 10.64 14.30 10.62
N PRO A 31 10.88 13.00 10.80
CA PRO A 31 12.18 12.40 10.50
C PRO A 31 12.61 12.64 9.05
N LYS A 32 13.89 12.93 8.84
CA LYS A 32 14.44 13.32 7.53
C LYS A 32 14.24 12.25 6.46
N ASP A 33 14.43 10.98 6.79
CA ASP A 33 14.26 9.85 5.88
C ASP A 33 12.79 9.62 5.48
N TYR A 34 11.84 9.89 6.37
CA TYR A 34 10.42 9.89 6.03
C TYR A 34 10.06 11.03 5.07
N LYS A 35 10.60 12.24 5.28
CA LYS A 35 10.41 13.36 4.34
C LYS A 35 10.94 13.05 2.94
N ILE A 36 12.13 12.44 2.87
CA ILE A 36 12.70 11.95 1.60
C ILE A 36 11.80 10.90 0.97
N PHE A 37 11.27 9.96 1.77
CA PHE A 37 10.35 8.94 1.28
C PHE A 37 9.07 9.56 0.67
N LEU A 38 8.45 10.53 1.33
CA LEU A 38 7.27 11.21 0.81
C LEU A 38 7.56 12.01 -0.48
N ALA A 39 8.73 12.64 -0.57
CA ALA A 39 9.13 13.36 -1.79
C ALA A 39 9.38 12.42 -2.98
N ASP A 40 10.02 11.27 -2.72
CA ASP A 40 10.35 10.28 -3.75
C ASP A 40 9.15 9.42 -4.19
N TYR A 41 8.27 9.05 -3.26
CA TYR A 41 7.22 8.03 -3.48
C TYR A 41 5.80 8.53 -3.27
N GLY A 42 5.60 9.52 -2.39
CA GLY A 42 4.28 9.98 -1.97
C GLY A 42 3.50 8.99 -1.12
N TYR A 43 2.16 9.05 -1.21
CA TYR A 43 1.24 8.14 -0.53
C TYR A 43 0.87 6.95 -1.43
N GLY A 44 0.70 5.78 -0.82
CA GLY A 44 0.56 4.53 -1.56
C GLY A 44 0.71 3.32 -0.66
N ASN A 45 0.95 2.17 -1.27
CA ASN A 45 1.29 0.97 -0.52
C ASN A 45 2.61 0.36 -0.99
N LEU A 46 3.40 -0.15 -0.04
CA LEU A 46 4.56 -0.97 -0.32
C LEU A 46 4.15 -2.44 -0.23
N ASN A 47 4.25 -3.16 -1.35
CA ASN A 47 3.92 -4.59 -1.45
C ASN A 47 2.51 -4.98 -0.99
N GLU A 48 1.53 -4.07 -1.02
CA GLU A 48 0.22 -4.24 -0.38
C GLU A 48 0.28 -4.59 1.10
N LEU A 49 1.43 -4.37 1.75
CA LEU A 49 1.66 -4.71 3.13
C LEU A 49 1.65 -3.45 3.98
N LEU A 50 2.48 -2.46 3.63
CA LEU A 50 2.58 -1.18 4.33
C LEU A 50 1.80 -0.12 3.57
N LEU A 51 0.80 0.46 4.21
CA LEU A 51 -0.09 1.49 3.68
C LEU A 51 0.40 2.84 4.19
N PHE A 52 1.02 3.65 3.32
CA PHE A 52 1.44 5.01 3.62
C PHE A 52 0.30 5.98 3.28
N GLU A 53 -0.38 6.44 4.32
CA GLU A 53 -1.54 7.33 4.22
C GLU A 53 -1.14 8.79 4.53
N ILE A 54 -2.09 9.71 4.37
CA ILE A 54 -1.93 11.08 4.85
C ILE A 54 -1.66 11.02 6.36
N PRO A 55 -0.61 11.70 6.86
CA PRO A 55 -0.26 11.66 8.27
C PRO A 55 -1.40 12.16 9.16
N ASP A 56 -1.57 11.54 10.34
CA ASP A 56 -2.63 11.85 11.29
C ASP A 56 -2.07 11.96 12.72
N GLU A 57 -1.98 13.19 13.26
CA GLU A 57 -1.54 13.42 14.65
C GLU A 57 -2.60 13.05 15.71
N ASN A 58 -3.85 12.84 15.30
CA ASN A 58 -4.94 12.51 16.21
C ASN A 58 -5.27 11.02 16.22
N PHE A 59 -4.59 10.22 15.38
CA PHE A 59 -4.89 8.80 15.20
C PHE A 59 -4.92 8.03 16.53
N ILE A 60 -3.86 8.13 17.34
CA ILE A 60 -3.78 7.44 18.63
C ILE A 60 -4.84 7.94 19.61
N LYS A 61 -5.06 9.25 19.67
CA LYS A 61 -6.07 9.84 20.57
C LYS A 61 -7.48 9.37 20.23
N ASN A 62 -7.80 9.32 18.94
CA ASN A 62 -9.14 9.00 18.46
C ASN A 62 -9.44 7.50 18.50
N ASN A 63 -8.43 6.64 18.35
CA ASN A 63 -8.64 5.19 18.21
C ASN A 63 -8.18 4.37 19.42
N PHE A 64 -7.23 4.88 20.21
CA PHE A 64 -6.54 4.10 21.24
C PHE A 64 -6.43 4.79 22.61
N ALA A 65 -6.90 6.02 22.78
CA ALA A 65 -6.81 6.71 24.09
C ALA A 65 -7.50 5.94 25.23
N GLN A 66 -8.54 5.16 24.92
CA GLN A 66 -9.27 4.33 25.88
C GLN A 66 -8.80 2.86 25.89
N TYR A 67 -7.86 2.50 25.01
CA TYR A 67 -7.36 1.13 24.80
C TYR A 67 -5.83 1.09 24.87
N LEU A 68 -5.24 1.95 25.71
CA LEU A 68 -3.78 1.97 25.89
C LEU A 68 -3.27 0.69 26.56
N ASP A 69 -4.14 -0.09 27.20
CA ASP A 69 -3.86 -1.39 27.79
C ASP A 69 -3.62 -2.51 26.76
N LEU A 70 -3.80 -2.25 25.47
CA LEU A 70 -3.43 -3.20 24.39
C LEU A 70 -1.93 -3.44 24.28
N TRP A 71 -1.11 -2.55 24.85
CA TRP A 71 0.35 -2.65 24.83
C TRP A 71 0.95 -2.41 26.21
N GLU A 72 2.09 -3.05 26.47
CA GLU A 72 2.93 -2.78 27.63
C GLU A 72 3.80 -1.54 27.36
N TRP A 73 3.64 -0.52 28.20
CA TRP A 73 4.33 0.75 28.05
C TRP A 73 5.29 1.03 29.20
N ASN A 74 6.42 1.66 28.86
CA ASN A 74 7.03 2.62 29.77
C ASN A 74 6.25 3.95 29.67
N GLU A 75 5.96 4.60 30.81
CA GLU A 75 5.25 5.89 30.87
C GLU A 75 5.80 6.92 29.87
N THR A 76 7.11 7.00 29.70
CA THR A 76 7.75 7.94 28.77
C THR A 76 7.37 7.64 27.32
N LEU A 77 7.36 6.36 26.93
CA LEU A 77 7.04 5.93 25.57
C LEU A 77 5.55 6.12 25.28
N GLN A 78 4.69 5.87 26.27
CA GLN A 78 3.24 6.10 26.15
C GLN A 78 2.95 7.58 25.87
N GLN A 79 3.59 8.49 26.61
CA GLN A 79 3.41 9.93 26.40
C GLN A 79 3.90 10.38 25.02
N LYS A 80 5.02 9.81 24.53
CA LYS A 80 5.48 10.04 23.16
C LYS A 80 4.48 9.54 22.12
N ALA A 81 3.93 8.34 22.30
CA ALA A 81 2.93 7.76 21.41
C ALA A 81 1.63 8.59 21.36
N LEU A 82 1.17 9.15 22.48
CA LEU A 82 0.00 10.03 22.54
C LEU A 82 0.17 11.37 21.79
N HIS A 83 1.41 11.78 21.53
CA HIS A 83 1.75 13.00 20.79
C HIS A 83 2.45 12.70 19.46
N SER A 84 2.32 11.46 19.00
CA SER A 84 2.91 10.97 17.76
C SER A 84 2.08 11.34 16.54
N VAL A 85 2.65 11.10 15.35
CA VAL A 85 1.92 11.17 14.08
C VAL A 85 1.92 9.79 13.46
N MET A 86 0.73 9.26 13.15
CA MET A 86 0.61 8.03 12.36
C MET A 86 0.98 8.32 10.92
N ILE A 87 1.89 7.52 10.37
CA ILE A 87 2.42 7.69 9.01
C ILE A 87 2.13 6.50 8.10
N ALA A 88 1.88 5.32 8.69
CA ALA A 88 1.52 4.12 7.96
C ALA A 88 0.80 3.11 8.84
N LYS A 89 0.14 2.15 8.19
CA LYS A 89 -0.44 0.95 8.82
C LYS A 89 -0.08 -0.28 8.02
N THR A 90 -0.27 -1.47 8.60
CA THR A 90 -0.25 -2.70 7.82
C THR A 90 -1.64 -3.24 7.51
N ILE A 91 -1.73 -4.11 6.50
CA ILE A 91 -2.94 -4.90 6.23
C ILE A 91 -3.34 -5.79 7.41
N ASP A 92 -2.37 -6.18 8.24
CA ASP A 92 -2.62 -6.98 9.43
C ASP A 92 -3.06 -6.12 10.62
N GLY A 93 -2.95 -4.79 10.51
CA GLY A 93 -3.48 -3.83 11.49
C GLY A 93 -2.45 -3.27 12.45
N ASP A 94 -1.16 -3.42 12.16
CA ASP A 94 -0.11 -2.70 12.88
C ASP A 94 -0.16 -1.21 12.54
N VAL A 95 0.31 -0.38 13.47
CA VAL A 95 0.34 1.08 13.33
C VAL A 95 1.77 1.58 13.43
N ILE A 96 2.19 2.42 12.49
CA ILE A 96 3.53 3.01 12.45
C ILE A 96 3.42 4.50 12.73
N LEU A 97 4.15 4.93 13.75
CA LEU A 97 4.16 6.28 14.27
C LEU A 97 5.53 6.92 14.10
N THR A 98 5.54 8.23 13.91
CA THR A 98 6.72 9.07 14.13
C THR A 98 6.63 9.74 15.49
N LEU A 99 7.76 9.88 16.17
CA LEU A 99 7.89 10.46 17.50
C LEU A 99 8.76 11.71 17.44
N ASN A 100 8.52 12.64 18.36
CA ASN A 100 9.48 13.72 18.66
C ASN A 100 10.63 13.17 19.50
N ASP A 101 11.49 12.36 18.89
CA ASP A 101 12.62 11.67 19.51
C ASP A 101 13.73 11.49 18.46
N GLU A 102 14.91 12.06 18.71
CA GLU A 102 16.03 11.98 17.76
C GLU A 102 16.72 10.60 17.79
N ASP A 103 16.69 9.90 18.92
CA ASP A 103 17.39 8.62 19.09
C ASP A 103 16.54 7.45 18.59
N SER A 104 15.21 7.58 18.60
CA SER A 104 14.26 6.56 18.17
C SER A 104 13.00 7.19 17.58
N PRO A 105 13.10 7.82 16.40
CA PRO A 105 12.03 8.62 15.80
C PRO A 105 10.82 7.82 15.34
N TYR A 106 10.87 6.48 15.36
CA TYR A 106 9.79 5.64 14.87
C TYR A 106 9.34 4.62 15.91
N LEU A 107 8.04 4.38 15.94
CA LEU A 107 7.42 3.39 16.82
C LEU A 107 6.41 2.56 16.04
N LEU A 108 6.57 1.24 16.10
CA LEU A 108 5.61 0.27 15.61
C LEU A 108 4.75 -0.20 16.79
N LEU A 109 3.44 -0.09 16.64
CA LEU A 109 2.45 -0.69 17.52
C LEU A 109 1.91 -1.96 16.85
N PRO A 110 2.39 -3.15 17.22
CA PRO A 110 1.97 -4.40 16.59
C PRO A 110 0.57 -4.79 17.05
N ARG A 111 -0.26 -5.35 16.16
CA ARG A 111 -1.57 -5.89 16.54
C ARG A 111 -1.47 -7.19 17.33
N HIS A 112 -0.47 -8.00 17.00
CA HIS A 112 -0.33 -9.37 17.51
C HIS A 112 0.77 -9.53 18.55
N SER A 113 1.16 -8.42 19.20
CA SER A 113 2.12 -8.42 20.30
C SER A 113 1.81 -7.27 21.25
N GLU A 114 2.06 -7.49 22.53
CA GLU A 114 1.87 -6.48 23.57
C GLU A 114 3.04 -5.48 23.60
N TYR A 115 4.13 -5.71 22.87
CA TYR A 115 5.35 -4.91 22.98
C TYR A 115 5.55 -3.98 21.78
N PRO A 116 5.44 -2.65 21.96
CA PRO A 116 5.83 -1.67 20.95
C PRO A 116 7.32 -1.81 20.59
N LYS A 117 7.65 -1.55 19.32
CA LYS A 117 9.03 -1.65 18.81
C LYS A 117 9.51 -0.31 18.29
N SER A 118 10.61 0.18 18.83
CA SER A 118 11.25 1.42 18.37
C SER A 118 12.25 1.16 17.24
N PHE A 119 12.35 2.09 16.30
CA PHE A 119 13.29 2.02 15.18
C PHE A 119 13.98 3.37 14.97
N VAL A 120 15.21 3.35 14.44
CA VAL A 120 15.98 4.59 14.20
C VAL A 120 15.81 5.12 12.78
N SER A 121 15.21 4.34 11.87
CA SER A 121 14.89 4.76 10.51
C SER A 121 13.66 4.06 9.94
N LEU A 122 12.99 4.70 8.99
CA LEU A 122 11.90 4.11 8.23
C LEU A 122 12.36 2.87 7.46
N TRP A 123 13.60 2.89 6.97
CA TRP A 123 14.16 1.77 6.23
C TRP A 123 14.37 0.53 7.08
N GLU A 124 14.61 0.67 8.39
CA GLU A 124 14.64 -0.47 9.30
C GLU A 124 13.26 -1.12 9.42
N ILE A 125 12.18 -0.33 9.49
CA ILE A 125 10.81 -0.86 9.49
C ILE A 125 10.52 -1.60 8.19
N ILE A 126 10.83 -0.98 7.04
CA ILE A 126 10.63 -1.61 5.72
C ILE A 126 11.44 -2.91 5.60
N ASN A 127 12.70 -2.92 6.05
CA ASN A 127 13.53 -4.12 6.01
C ASN A 127 13.05 -5.18 7.01
N TRP A 128 12.51 -4.79 8.16
CA TRP A 128 11.89 -5.70 9.12
C TRP A 128 10.72 -6.45 8.47
N TYR A 129 9.77 -5.73 7.87
CA TYR A 129 8.65 -6.35 7.14
C TYR A 129 9.08 -7.16 5.93
N LYS A 130 10.09 -6.69 5.19
CA LYS A 130 10.67 -7.46 4.08
C LYS A 130 11.18 -8.82 4.53
N ASN A 131 11.84 -8.88 5.69
CA ASN A 131 12.37 -10.12 6.24
C ASN A 131 11.26 -11.00 6.81
N GLU A 132 10.34 -10.42 7.57
CA GLU A 132 9.22 -11.10 8.22
C GLU A 132 8.29 -11.78 7.19
N TYR A 133 7.98 -11.10 6.08
CA TYR A 133 7.10 -11.62 5.02
C TYR A 133 7.88 -12.27 3.86
N HIS A 134 9.20 -12.44 4.00
CA HIS A 134 10.08 -13.03 2.98
C HIS A 134 9.92 -12.41 1.58
N LEU A 135 9.78 -11.08 1.52
CA LEU A 135 9.50 -10.35 0.28
C LEU A 135 10.75 -10.38 -0.64
N LYS A 136 10.62 -11.06 -1.79
CA LYS A 136 11.70 -11.18 -2.79
C LYS A 136 12.02 -9.85 -3.49
N LYS A 137 10.99 -9.04 -3.75
CA LYS A 137 11.09 -7.75 -4.45
C LYS A 137 10.21 -6.73 -3.74
N LEU A 138 10.66 -5.49 -3.71
CA LEU A 138 9.86 -4.37 -3.21
C LEU A 138 9.19 -3.66 -4.39
N TYR A 139 7.92 -3.32 -4.22
CA TYR A 139 7.22 -2.44 -5.15
C TYR A 139 6.37 -1.43 -4.38
N PHE A 140 6.25 -0.23 -4.91
CA PHE A 140 5.39 0.81 -4.36
C PHE A 140 4.28 1.14 -5.37
N ASP A 141 3.05 1.10 -4.88
CA ASP A 141 1.85 1.32 -5.68
C ASP A 141 1.14 2.60 -5.24
N SER A 142 1.28 3.64 -6.06
CA SER A 142 0.84 5.01 -5.78
C SER A 142 -0.66 5.12 -5.57
N PHE A 143 -1.11 5.92 -4.61
CA PHE A 143 -2.52 6.30 -4.46
C PHE A 143 -2.90 7.57 -5.26
N TYR A 144 -1.93 8.20 -5.91
CA TYR A 144 -2.16 9.44 -6.62
C TYR A 144 -3.20 9.29 -7.72
N GLN A 145 -4.31 10.01 -7.57
CA GLN A 145 -5.44 10.01 -8.51
C GLN A 145 -5.90 8.60 -8.90
N ASN A 146 -5.78 7.62 -8.00
CA ASN A 146 -6.19 6.27 -8.33
C ASN A 146 -7.72 6.18 -8.53
N ASP A 147 -8.11 5.20 -9.32
CA ASP A 147 -9.47 4.72 -9.47
C ASP A 147 -9.41 3.22 -9.75
N TRP A 148 -10.51 2.52 -9.51
CA TRP A 148 -10.55 1.07 -9.61
C TRP A 148 -11.91 0.55 -10.04
N ARG A 149 -11.92 -0.57 -10.76
CA ARG A 149 -13.14 -1.30 -11.14
C ARG A 149 -13.00 -2.75 -10.75
N PHE A 150 -14.14 -3.32 -10.36
CA PHE A 150 -14.29 -4.70 -10.02
C PHE A 150 -15.12 -5.39 -11.10
N PHE A 151 -14.70 -6.58 -11.50
CA PHE A 151 -15.45 -7.46 -12.38
C PHE A 151 -15.52 -8.87 -11.82
N GLN A 152 -16.56 -9.58 -12.19
CA GLN A 152 -16.73 -10.99 -11.93
C GLN A 152 -17.02 -11.71 -13.24
N ILE A 153 -16.36 -12.85 -13.48
CA ILE A 153 -16.77 -13.74 -14.57
C ILE A 153 -18.20 -14.20 -14.33
N GLU A 154 -19.05 -14.08 -15.34
CA GLU A 154 -20.45 -14.45 -15.25
C GLU A 154 -20.63 -15.99 -15.15
N GLY A 155 -21.50 -16.38 -14.23
CA GLY A 155 -21.88 -17.78 -13.97
C GLY A 155 -21.82 -18.13 -12.49
N GLU A 156 -22.38 -19.29 -12.14
CA GLU A 156 -22.15 -19.88 -10.82
C GLU A 156 -20.67 -20.30 -10.69
N PHE A 157 -20.18 -20.27 -9.47
CA PHE A 157 -18.84 -20.76 -9.17
C PHE A 157 -18.74 -22.25 -9.56
N SER A 158 -17.89 -22.54 -10.54
CA SER A 158 -17.78 -23.86 -11.18
C SER A 158 -16.45 -23.98 -11.92
N ASP A 159 -16.05 -25.20 -12.27
CA ASP A 159 -14.87 -25.47 -13.11
C ASP A 159 -14.88 -24.68 -14.42
N LEU A 160 -16.08 -24.46 -14.99
CA LEU A 160 -16.25 -23.66 -16.20
C LEU A 160 -15.87 -22.18 -15.97
N THR A 161 -16.21 -21.62 -14.80
CA THR A 161 -15.83 -20.26 -14.41
C THR A 161 -14.31 -20.13 -14.25
N LEU A 162 -13.68 -21.16 -13.67
CA LEU A 162 -12.22 -21.25 -13.54
C LEU A 162 -11.52 -21.37 -14.91
N GLU A 163 -12.09 -22.15 -15.84
CA GLU A 163 -11.57 -22.25 -17.20
C GLU A 163 -11.67 -20.92 -17.94
N LYS A 164 -12.81 -20.23 -17.83
CA LYS A 164 -13.05 -18.92 -18.46
C LYS A 164 -12.06 -17.86 -17.98
N ILE A 165 -11.81 -17.74 -16.67
CA ILE A 165 -10.84 -16.76 -16.14
C ILE A 165 -9.43 -17.08 -16.61
N ASN A 166 -9.04 -18.36 -16.65
CA ASN A 166 -7.75 -18.80 -17.17
C ASN A 166 -7.57 -18.46 -18.66
N ILE A 167 -8.61 -18.66 -19.48
CA ILE A 167 -8.60 -18.27 -20.90
C ILE A 167 -8.49 -16.76 -21.04
N LEU A 168 -9.24 -15.99 -20.25
CA LEU A 168 -9.19 -14.53 -20.26
C LEU A 168 -7.80 -14.01 -19.88
N TYR A 169 -7.20 -14.55 -18.81
CA TYR A 169 -5.84 -14.19 -18.39
C TYR A 169 -4.82 -14.42 -19.52
N LYS A 170 -4.88 -15.57 -20.19
CA LYS A 170 -4.01 -15.86 -21.36
C LYS A 170 -4.24 -14.88 -22.51
N LYS A 171 -5.49 -14.55 -22.81
CA LYS A 171 -5.82 -13.53 -23.84
C LYS A 171 -5.31 -12.15 -23.46
N PHE A 172 -5.45 -11.76 -22.19
CA PHE A 172 -4.97 -10.49 -21.66
C PHE A 172 -3.45 -10.36 -21.86
N LYS A 173 -2.67 -11.38 -21.45
CA LYS A 173 -1.21 -11.42 -21.66
C LYS A 173 -0.79 -11.32 -23.13
N LYS A 174 -1.61 -11.81 -24.07
CA LYS A 174 -1.34 -11.74 -25.50
C LYS A 174 -1.65 -10.36 -26.08
N ASN A 175 -2.66 -9.68 -25.54
CA ASN A 175 -3.18 -8.43 -26.09
C ASN A 175 -2.53 -7.18 -25.51
N TYR A 176 -1.92 -7.26 -24.33
CA TYR A 176 -1.33 -6.12 -23.64
C TYR A 176 0.12 -6.37 -23.26
N THR A 177 0.95 -5.33 -23.43
CA THR A 177 2.31 -5.30 -22.90
C THR A 177 2.24 -5.15 -21.39
N ILE A 178 2.81 -6.12 -20.67
CA ILE A 178 2.84 -6.15 -19.21
C ILE A 178 4.27 -5.86 -18.76
N ASP A 179 4.43 -4.87 -17.88
CA ASP A 179 5.74 -4.42 -17.42
C ASP A 179 6.30 -5.33 -16.30
N MET A 180 5.41 -5.85 -15.46
CA MET A 180 5.75 -6.75 -14.36
C MET A 180 4.56 -7.63 -14.00
N ILE A 181 4.81 -8.85 -13.53
CA ILE A 181 3.77 -9.73 -12.96
C ILE A 181 4.20 -10.11 -11.54
N PHE A 182 3.28 -9.97 -10.59
CA PHE A 182 3.42 -10.46 -9.21
C PHE A 182 2.35 -11.51 -8.91
N GLY A 183 2.63 -12.49 -8.05
CA GLY A 183 1.64 -13.46 -7.56
C GLY A 183 1.16 -14.50 -8.58
N GLU A 184 1.89 -14.69 -9.70
CA GLU A 184 1.54 -15.69 -10.71
C GLU A 184 1.67 -17.13 -10.14
N GLU A 185 2.60 -17.34 -9.21
CA GLU A 185 2.80 -18.60 -8.50
C GLU A 185 1.65 -19.01 -7.58
N ASN A 186 0.80 -18.05 -7.19
CA ASN A 186 -0.27 -18.23 -6.22
C ASN A 186 -1.66 -18.17 -6.88
N TYR A 187 -1.76 -18.39 -8.20
CA TYR A 187 -3.02 -18.30 -8.97
C TYR A 187 -3.72 -16.94 -8.89
N GLN A 188 -2.99 -15.90 -8.50
CA GLN A 188 -3.52 -14.55 -8.30
C GLN A 188 -2.63 -13.49 -8.99
N PRO A 189 -2.41 -13.61 -10.32
CA PRO A 189 -1.49 -12.73 -11.01
C PRO A 189 -1.98 -11.29 -11.03
N LYS A 190 -1.11 -10.40 -10.56
CA LYS A 190 -1.22 -8.96 -10.74
C LYS A 190 -0.30 -8.52 -11.88
N CYS A 191 -0.91 -8.19 -13.01
CA CYS A 191 -0.23 -7.66 -14.18
C CYS A 191 -0.11 -6.15 -14.05
N VAL A 192 1.11 -5.63 -13.89
CA VAL A 192 1.37 -4.19 -13.86
C VAL A 192 1.46 -3.64 -15.28
N LEU A 193 0.79 -2.53 -15.52
CA LEU A 193 0.85 -1.77 -16.77
C LEU A 193 1.08 -0.28 -16.44
N GLN A 194 2.29 0.20 -16.72
CA GLN A 194 2.68 1.59 -16.45
C GLN A 194 1.89 2.58 -17.31
N ASN A 195 1.45 2.16 -18.49
CA ASN A 195 0.65 2.99 -19.40
C ASN A 195 -0.79 3.26 -18.92
N ILE A 196 -1.24 2.62 -17.84
CA ILE A 196 -2.47 2.99 -17.09
C ILE A 196 -2.15 3.50 -15.68
N GLY A 197 -0.88 3.57 -15.32
CA GLY A 197 -0.40 3.87 -13.99
C GLY A 197 -0.91 2.92 -12.91
N GLY A 198 -1.01 1.62 -13.21
CA GLY A 198 -1.65 0.69 -12.31
C GLY A 198 -1.50 -0.77 -12.74
N TRP A 199 -2.52 -1.58 -12.46
CA TRP A 199 -2.46 -3.02 -12.63
C TRP A 199 -3.83 -3.64 -12.90
N VAL A 200 -3.81 -4.84 -13.48
CA VAL A 200 -4.95 -5.75 -13.57
C VAL A 200 -4.64 -7.01 -12.79
N TYR A 201 -5.45 -7.28 -11.77
CA TYR A 201 -5.39 -8.45 -10.91
C TYR A 201 -6.44 -9.45 -11.38
N PHE A 202 -6.04 -10.71 -11.49
CA PHE A 202 -6.93 -11.84 -11.73
C PHE A 202 -6.84 -12.77 -10.54
N ASN A 203 -7.97 -13.16 -9.97
CA ASN A 203 -8.04 -14.30 -9.06
C ASN A 203 -8.54 -15.51 -9.85
N LEU A 204 -7.60 -16.38 -10.22
CA LEU A 204 -7.90 -17.54 -11.06
C LEU A 204 -8.70 -18.61 -10.32
N ASP A 205 -8.78 -18.52 -8.99
CA ASP A 205 -9.52 -19.45 -8.12
C ASP A 205 -10.95 -19.00 -7.85
N THR A 206 -11.28 -17.71 -8.07
CA THR A 206 -12.63 -17.17 -7.80
C THR A 206 -13.29 -16.53 -9.01
N GLY A 207 -12.55 -16.28 -10.10
CA GLY A 207 -13.04 -15.57 -11.27
C GLY A 207 -13.19 -14.06 -11.06
N GLU A 208 -12.62 -13.54 -9.96
CA GLU A 208 -12.58 -12.11 -9.67
C GLU A 208 -11.52 -11.40 -10.52
N ILE A 209 -11.84 -10.21 -11.01
CA ILE A 209 -10.90 -9.35 -11.71
C ILE A 209 -10.99 -7.96 -11.10
N ARG A 210 -9.83 -7.35 -10.81
CA ARG A 210 -9.75 -5.95 -10.39
C ARG A 210 -8.80 -5.21 -11.31
N ILE A 211 -9.17 -4.01 -11.70
CA ILE A 211 -8.26 -3.07 -12.35
C ILE A 211 -8.12 -1.85 -11.47
N LYS A 212 -6.87 -1.44 -11.23
CA LYS A 212 -6.52 -0.15 -10.66
C LYS A 212 -5.79 0.66 -11.73
N PHE A 213 -6.11 1.94 -11.84
CA PHE A 213 -5.46 2.86 -12.78
C PHE A 213 -5.44 4.27 -12.19
N GLN A 214 -4.65 5.18 -12.77
CA GLN A 214 -4.71 6.59 -12.42
C GLN A 214 -5.59 7.36 -13.39
N LYS A 215 -6.36 8.32 -12.87
CA LYS A 215 -7.32 9.11 -13.66
C LYS A 215 -6.69 9.81 -14.87
N LEU A 216 -5.42 10.21 -14.77
CA LEU A 216 -4.67 10.79 -15.88
C LEU A 216 -4.46 9.83 -17.07
N PHE A 217 -4.56 8.51 -16.84
CA PHE A 217 -4.50 7.47 -17.87
C PHE A 217 -5.86 6.82 -18.18
N SER A 218 -6.97 7.46 -17.80
CA SER A 218 -8.32 6.89 -17.96
C SER A 218 -8.64 6.43 -19.37
N SER A 219 -8.12 7.09 -20.42
CA SER A 219 -8.34 6.66 -21.80
C SER A 219 -7.81 5.24 -22.05
N LYS A 220 -6.58 4.95 -21.61
CA LYS A 220 -5.98 3.63 -21.77
C LYS A 220 -6.60 2.60 -20.84
N ALA A 221 -6.91 2.98 -19.60
CA ALA A 221 -7.65 2.13 -18.68
C ALA A 221 -9.02 1.73 -19.25
N ASN A 222 -9.74 2.66 -19.88
CA ASN A 222 -11.05 2.41 -20.49
C ASN A 222 -10.98 1.43 -21.68
N GLU A 223 -9.87 1.41 -22.45
CA GLU A 223 -9.65 0.38 -23.48
C GLU A 223 -9.58 -1.01 -22.86
N ILE A 224 -8.85 -1.15 -21.74
CA ILE A 224 -8.75 -2.42 -20.99
C ILE A 224 -10.09 -2.80 -20.36
N ILE A 225 -10.77 -1.86 -19.73
CA ILE A 225 -12.09 -2.08 -19.12
C ILE A 225 -13.07 -2.61 -20.16
N LYS A 226 -13.16 -1.99 -21.34
CA LYS A 226 -14.02 -2.46 -22.44
C LYS A 226 -13.64 -3.86 -22.93
N PHE A 227 -12.36 -4.21 -22.93
CA PHE A 227 -11.93 -5.57 -23.23
C PHE A 227 -12.40 -6.56 -22.16
N LEU A 228 -12.22 -6.26 -20.88
CA LEU A 228 -12.65 -7.12 -19.77
C LEU A 228 -14.17 -7.30 -19.75
N GLN A 229 -14.94 -6.25 -20.04
CA GLN A 229 -16.41 -6.27 -20.11
C GLN A 229 -16.98 -7.24 -21.16
N GLN A 230 -16.18 -7.67 -22.15
CA GLN A 230 -16.62 -8.68 -23.12
C GLN A 230 -16.70 -10.09 -22.51
N TYR A 231 -16.10 -10.29 -21.33
CA TYR A 231 -15.93 -11.59 -20.69
C TYR A 231 -16.41 -11.63 -19.24
N ALA A 232 -16.59 -10.47 -18.60
CA ALA A 232 -16.94 -10.32 -17.20
C ALA A 232 -17.89 -9.15 -17.00
N SER A 233 -18.75 -9.24 -15.99
CA SER A 233 -19.66 -8.17 -15.62
C SER A 233 -19.06 -7.30 -14.51
N ILE A 234 -19.28 -5.99 -14.58
CA ILE A 234 -18.96 -5.06 -13.48
C ILE A 234 -19.85 -5.39 -12.29
N LYS A 235 -19.29 -5.42 -11.08
CA LYS A 235 -20.09 -5.38 -9.84
C LYS A 235 -20.06 -4.00 -9.21
#